data_AF-A0A4Q4U4V6-F1
#
_entry.id   AF-A0A4Q4U4V6-F1
#
_cell.length_a   1.000
_cell.length_b   1.000
_cell.length_c   1.000
_cell.angle_alpha   90.00
_cell.angle_beta   90.00
_cell.angle_gamma   90.00
#
_symmetry.space_group_name_H-M   'P 1'
#
loop_
_entity.id
_entity.type
_entity.pdbx_description
1 polymer ?
#
loop_
_entity_poly.entity_id
_entity_poly.type
_entity_poly.pdbx_seq_one_letter_code
_entity_poly.pdbx_strand_id
1 'polypeptide(L)' 'MAPLYKTGQTVRYKPVGGPDSNTSESTGKITNVLTEPGVQADRNVQASEDKPRYEIVNDNTGKTTTIYEDNILGAV' A
#
# COMPACT_ATOMS: atom_id res chain seq x y z
N MET A 1 6.59 14.49 5.85
CA MET A 1 7.80 13.67 5.55
C MET A 1 7.64 13.05 4.17
N ALA A 2 8.72 12.62 3.50
CA ALA A 2 8.58 11.93 2.21
C ALA A 2 8.19 10.45 2.40
N PRO A 3 7.32 9.86 1.54
CA PRO A 3 6.94 8.46 1.61
C PRO A 3 8.15 7.52 1.48
N LEU A 4 8.19 6.45 2.27
CA LEU A 4 9.31 5.50 2.30
C LEU A 4 9.43 4.66 1.02
N TYR A 5 8.29 4.37 0.39
CA TYR A 5 8.21 3.54 -0.81
C TYR A 5 7.75 4.36 -2.01
N LYS A 6 8.03 3.86 -3.21
CA LYS A 6 7.72 4.56 -4.47
C LYS A 6 7.11 3.63 -5.50
N THR A 7 6.38 4.22 -6.43
CA THR A 7 5.83 3.54 -7.60
C THR A 7 6.89 2.72 -8.34
N GLY A 8 6.51 1.52 -8.74
CA GLY A 8 7.37 0.57 -9.43
C GLY A 8 8.07 -0.43 -8.52
N GLN A 9 8.16 -0.18 -7.21
CA GLN A 9 8.76 -1.12 -6.26
C GLN A 9 7.85 -2.30 -5.98
N THR A 10 8.46 -3.47 -5.83
CA THR A 10 7.80 -4.66 -5.27
C THR A 10 7.99 -4.65 -3.76
N VAL A 11 6.91 -4.90 -3.03
CA VAL A 11 6.90 -4.86 -1.56
C VAL A 11 6.19 -6.07 -0.99
N ARG A 12 6.55 -6.41 0.26
CA ARG A 12 5.84 -7.36 1.11
C ARG A 12 4.94 -6.58 2.06
N TYR A 13 3.69 -6.99 2.19
CA TYR A 13 2.68 -6.23 2.94
C TYR A 13 1.58 -7.10 3.56
N LYS A 14 0.83 -6.52 4.50
CA LYS A 14 -0.40 -7.07 5.11
C LYS A 14 -1.64 -6.47 4.42
N PRO A 15 -2.45 -7.26 3.69
CA PRO A 15 -3.60 -6.71 2.95
C PRO A 15 -4.76 -6.29 3.85
N VAL A 16 -4.91 -6.93 5.01
CA VAL A 16 -6.06 -6.76 5.93
C VAL A 16 -5.59 -6.78 7.38
N GLY A 17 -6.17 -5.89 8.19
CA GLY A 17 -5.72 -5.60 9.55
C GLY A 17 -4.35 -4.90 9.52
N GLY A 18 -4.07 -4.03 10.49
CA GLY A 18 -2.84 -3.24 10.55
C GLY A 18 -1.53 -4.05 10.51
N PRO A 19 -0.37 -3.42 10.72
CA PRO A 19 0.95 -4.09 10.78
C PRO A 19 0.94 -5.35 11.66
N ASP A 20 0.29 -5.28 12.83
CA ASP A 20 0.25 -6.35 13.84
C ASP A 20 -0.84 -7.42 13.58
N SER A 21 -1.46 -7.41 12.41
CA SER A 21 -2.50 -8.35 12.03
C SER A 21 -1.95 -9.77 11.82
N ASN A 22 -2.67 -10.75 12.35
CA ASN A 22 -2.43 -12.18 12.08
C ASN A 22 -2.80 -12.60 10.64
N THR A 23 -3.22 -11.66 9.79
CA THR A 23 -3.54 -11.96 8.39
C THR A 23 -2.26 -12.32 7.61
N SER A 24 -2.38 -13.24 6.65
CA SER A 24 -1.27 -13.61 5.78
C SER A 24 -0.67 -12.41 5.05
N GLU A 25 0.64 -12.44 4.91
CA GLU A 25 1.39 -11.50 4.08
C GLU A 25 1.17 -11.78 2.60
N SER A 26 1.40 -10.77 1.78
CA SER A 26 1.45 -10.92 0.33
C SER A 26 2.54 -10.06 -0.27
N THR A 27 2.84 -10.29 -1.55
CA THR A 27 3.73 -9.43 -2.35
C THR A 27 2.93 -8.76 -3.44
N GLY A 28 3.42 -7.59 -3.87
CA GLY A 28 2.81 -6.85 -4.95
C GLY A 28 3.64 -5.66 -5.36
N LYS A 29 3.30 -5.10 -6.52
CA LYS A 29 3.96 -3.92 -7.08
C LYS A 29 3.17 -2.65 -6.76
N ILE A 30 3.85 -1.64 -6.25
CA ILE A 30 3.26 -0.32 -6.03
C ILE A 30 3.01 0.34 -7.39
N THR A 31 1.77 0.70 -7.65
CA THR A 31 1.35 1.41 -8.87
C THR A 31 1.14 2.90 -8.65
N ASN A 32 0.79 3.31 -7.43
CA ASN A 32 0.56 4.71 -7.11
C ASN A 32 0.80 4.99 -5.62
N VAL A 33 1.21 6.23 -5.30
CA VAL A 33 1.42 6.72 -3.93
C VAL A 33 0.70 8.06 -3.80
N LEU A 34 -0.20 8.17 -2.83
CA LEU A 34 -0.87 9.42 -2.49
C LEU A 34 -0.38 9.95 -1.15
N THR A 35 -0.03 11.24 -1.13
CA THR A 35 0.29 12.02 0.08
C THR A 35 -0.75 13.11 0.33
N GLU A 36 -1.86 13.10 -0.40
CA GLU A 36 -3.02 13.99 -0.26
C GLU A 36 -4.30 13.19 -0.54
N PRO A 37 -5.48 13.63 -0.04
CA PRO A 37 -6.74 12.94 -0.31
C PRO A 37 -7.00 12.77 -1.82
N GLY A 38 -7.46 11.59 -2.21
CA GLY A 38 -7.65 11.27 -3.63
C GLY A 38 -8.36 9.94 -3.85
N VAL A 39 -8.23 9.39 -5.05
CA VAL A 39 -8.87 8.12 -5.44
C VAL A 39 -7.80 7.07 -5.75
N GLN A 40 -7.93 5.88 -5.15
CA GLN A 40 -7.12 4.70 -5.45
C GLN A 40 -8.01 3.46 -5.34
N ALA A 41 -7.76 2.44 -6.18
CA ALA A 41 -8.59 1.22 -6.25
C ALA A 41 -10.11 1.52 -6.29
N ASP A 42 -10.51 2.48 -7.13
CA ASP A 42 -11.91 2.91 -7.34
C ASP A 42 -12.63 3.43 -6.08
N ARG A 43 -11.88 3.90 -5.06
CA ARG A 43 -12.44 4.48 -3.83
C ARG A 43 -11.72 5.76 -3.40
N ASN A 44 -12.47 6.65 -2.74
CA ASN A 44 -11.89 7.81 -2.08
C ASN A 44 -11.07 7.37 -0.86
N VAL A 45 -9.84 7.86 -0.76
CA VAL A 45 -8.92 7.58 0.34
C VAL A 45 -8.41 8.86 0.96
N GLN A 46 -8.38 8.88 2.28
CA GLN A 46 -7.67 9.91 3.02
C GLN A 46 -6.18 9.54 3.04
N ALA A 47 -5.35 10.44 2.53
CA ALA A 47 -3.90 10.39 2.62
C ALA A 47 -3.35 11.75 3.05
N SER A 48 -2.17 11.74 3.65
CA SER A 48 -1.38 12.92 3.96
C SER A 48 0.11 12.58 3.84
N GLU A 49 1.00 13.56 3.89
CA GLU A 49 2.45 13.29 3.92
C GLU A 49 2.87 12.39 5.08
N ASP A 50 2.22 12.51 6.24
CA ASP A 50 2.53 11.69 7.42
C ASP A 50 1.81 10.33 7.42
N LYS A 51 0.76 10.19 6.59
CA LYS A 51 -0.02 8.95 6.44
C LYS A 51 -0.29 8.71 4.96
N PRO A 52 0.75 8.39 4.17
CA PRO A 52 0.58 8.15 2.75
C PRO A 52 -0.23 6.87 2.50
N ARG A 53 -0.84 6.82 1.31
CA ARG A 53 -1.59 5.67 0.81
C ARG A 53 -0.90 5.05 -0.40
N TYR A 54 -0.77 3.74 -0.36
CA TYR A 54 -0.10 2.96 -1.39
C TYR A 54 -1.10 2.09 -2.12
N GLU A 55 -1.19 2.28 -3.43
CA GLU A 55 -1.90 1.38 -4.32
C GLU A 55 -0.96 0.26 -4.77
N ILE A 56 -1.37 -0.98 -4.54
CA ILE A 56 -0.55 -2.16 -4.80
C ILE A 56 -1.36 -3.15 -5.63
N VAL A 57 -0.76 -3.62 -6.73
CA VAL A 57 -1.26 -4.77 -7.49
C VAL A 57 -0.65 -6.03 -6.90
N ASN A 58 -1.50 -6.90 -6.38
CA ASN A 58 -1.10 -8.14 -5.72
C ASN A 58 -0.57 -9.17 -6.73
N ASP A 59 0.61 -9.74 -6.50
CA ASP A 59 1.24 -10.68 -7.43
C ASP A 59 0.49 -12.01 -7.53
N ASN A 60 -0.17 -12.44 -6.45
CA ASN A 60 -0.87 -13.74 -6.40
C ASN A 60 -2.23 -13.70 -7.08
N THR A 61 -2.91 -12.55 -7.04
CA THR A 61 -4.32 -12.43 -7.45
C THR A 61 -4.55 -11.45 -8.60
N GLY A 62 -3.58 -10.60 -8.92
CA GLY A 62 -3.71 -9.50 -9.87
C GLY A 62 -4.64 -8.37 -9.41
N LYS A 63 -5.19 -8.45 -8.19
CA LYS A 63 -6.12 -7.45 -7.66
C LYS A 63 -5.36 -6.24 -7.12
N THR A 64 -5.94 -5.06 -7.34
CA THR A 64 -5.46 -3.80 -6.78
C THR A 64 -6.02 -3.60 -5.37
N THR A 65 -5.17 -3.16 -4.44
CA THR A 65 -5.56 -2.75 -3.09
C THR A 65 -4.92 -1.44 -2.70
N THR A 66 -5.52 -0.76 -1.71
CA THR A 66 -4.92 0.44 -1.10
C THR A 66 -4.65 0.18 0.37
N ILE A 67 -3.43 0.45 0.81
CA ILE A 67 -3.01 0.26 2.20
C ILE A 67 -2.26 1.50 2.73
N TYR A 68 -2.11 1.57 4.04
CA TYR A 68 -1.21 2.54 4.68
C TYR A 68 0.24 2.05 4.61
N GLU A 69 1.19 2.99 4.77
CA GLU A 69 2.62 2.67 4.85
C GLU A 69 2.94 1.62 5.91
N ASP A 70 2.31 1.72 7.08
CA ASP A 70 2.49 0.81 8.21
C ASP A 70 2.18 -0.66 7.86
N ASN A 71 1.35 -0.90 6.85
CA ASN A 71 1.03 -2.27 6.41
C ASN A 71 2.10 -2.85 5.48
N ILE A 72 3.09 -2.06 5.04
CA ILE A 72 4.22 -2.50 4.23
C ILE A 72 5.35 -2.93 5.16
N LEU A 73 5.71 -4.21 5.08
CA LEU A 73 6.72 -4.84 5.93
C LEU A 73 8.15 -4.66 5.39
N GLY A 74 8.29 -4.36 4.10
CA GLY A 74 9.57 -4.09 3.47
C GLY A 74 9.53 -4.17 1.94
N ALA A 75 10.56 -3.63 1.30
CA ALA A 75 10.82 -3.83 -0.12
C ALA A 75 11.37 -5.25 -0.37
N VAL A 76 11.08 -5.79 -1.56
CA VAL A 76 11.59 -7.08 -2.05
C VAL A 76 12.69 -6.86 -3.08
#